data_AF-A0A971P9H8-F1
#
_entry.id   AF-A0A971P9H8-F1
#
_cell.length_a   1.000
_cell.length_b   1.000
_cell.length_c   1.000
_cell.angle_alpha   90.00
_cell.angle_beta   90.00
_cell.angle_gamma   90.00
#
_symmetry.space_group_name_H-M   'P 1'
#
loop_
_entity.id
_entity.type
_entity.pdbx_description
1 polymer ?
#
loop_
_entity_poly.entity_id
_entity_poly.type
_entity_poly.pdbx_seq_one_letter_code
_entity_poly.pdbx_strand_id
1 'polypeptide(L)' 'MIEKMLLRGVTHEDLERIEHSDVNIDEWLKGFEDPADSVRETLEIIKTHPLIPGDVDCSGYLMDPVTGRIDVLEE' A
#
# COMPACT_ATOMS: atom_id res chain seq x y z
N MET A 1 -6.07 12.22 -7.40
CA MET A 1 -5.89 12.70 -6.00
C MET A 1 -5.19 14.05 -5.94
N ILE A 2 -4.14 14.25 -6.74
CA ILE A 2 -3.34 15.49 -6.81
C ILE A 2 -4.20 16.76 -6.99
N GLU A 3 -5.14 16.78 -7.94
CA GLU A 3 -6.02 17.96 -8.14
C GLU A 3 -6.78 18.35 -6.86
N LYS A 4 -7.25 17.37 -6.07
CA LYS A 4 -7.95 17.63 -4.80
C LYS A 4 -7.01 18.21 -3.74
N MET A 5 -5.72 17.86 -3.78
CA MET A 5 -4.70 18.40 -2.89
C MET A 5 -4.39 19.85 -3.24
N LEU A 6 -4.21 20.15 -4.53
CA LEU A 6 -4.01 21.51 -5.04
C LEU A 6 -5.17 22.44 -4.65
N LEU A 7 -6.42 21.98 -4.84
CA LEU A 7 -7.62 22.73 -4.44
C LEU A 7 -7.71 23.01 -2.92
N ARG A 8 -6.98 22.25 -2.10
CA ARG A 8 -6.93 22.41 -0.64
C ARG A 8 -5.68 23.18 -0.17
N GLY A 9 -4.92 23.76 -1.10
CA GLY A 9 -3.79 24.64 -0.78
C GLY A 9 -2.43 23.96 -0.73
N VAL A 10 -2.30 22.69 -1.15
CA VAL A 10 -0.98 22.09 -1.41
C VAL A 10 -0.40 22.76 -2.65
N THR A 11 0.84 23.23 -2.60
CA THR A 11 1.46 23.90 -3.73
C THR A 11 2.10 22.91 -4.69
N HIS A 12 2.30 23.32 -5.95
CA HIS A 12 3.08 22.52 -6.90
C HIS A 12 4.53 22.33 -6.43
N GLU A 13 5.12 23.34 -5.79
CA GLU A 13 6.47 23.25 -5.21
C GLU A 13 6.56 22.15 -4.13
N ASP A 14 5.52 22.00 -3.30
CA ASP A 14 5.47 20.94 -2.28
C ASP A 14 5.40 19.53 -2.91
N LEU A 15 4.66 19.39 -4.03
CA LEU A 15 4.58 18.12 -4.76
C LEU A 15 5.91 17.77 -5.43
N GLU A 16 6.55 18.73 -6.09
CA GLU A 16 7.85 18.55 -6.72
C GLU A 16 8.92 18.15 -5.70
N ARG A 17 8.93 18.77 -4.51
CA ARG A 17 9.85 18.40 -3.43
C ARG A 17 9.73 16.93 -3.01
N ILE A 18 8.54 16.35 -3.08
CA ILE A 18 8.32 14.94 -2.74
C ILE A 18 8.73 14.02 -3.90
N GLU A 19 8.50 14.39 -5.16
CA GLU A 19 8.99 13.59 -6.30
C GLU A 19 10.52 13.44 -6.31
N HIS A 20 11.25 14.44 -5.78
CA HIS A 20 12.71 14.40 -5.68
C HIS A 20 13.22 13.48 -4.55
N SER A 21 12.32 12.88 -3.75
CA SER A 21 12.67 12.05 -2.58
C SER A 21 12.62 10.54 -2.86
N ASP A 22 12.90 10.11 -4.09
CA ASP A 22 12.83 8.72 -4.57
C ASP A 22 11.44 8.07 -4.45
N VAL A 23 10.40 8.87 -4.20
CA VAL A 23 9.01 8.42 -4.09
C VAL A 23 8.26 8.84 -5.35
N ASN A 24 7.84 7.86 -6.15
CA ASN A 24 6.87 8.08 -7.22
C ASN A 24 5.48 8.29 -6.60
N ILE A 25 5.07 9.56 -6.48
CA ILE A 25 3.80 9.95 -5.87
C ILE A 25 2.61 9.36 -6.63
N ASP A 26 2.67 9.32 -7.95
CA ASP A 26 1.57 8.81 -8.77
C ASP A 26 1.37 7.31 -8.54
N GLU A 27 2.45 6.52 -8.47
CA GLU A 27 2.36 5.11 -8.11
C GLU A 27 1.89 4.92 -6.67
N TRP A 28 2.43 5.70 -5.73
CA TRP A 28 2.07 5.59 -4.32
C TRP A 28 0.60 5.95 -4.04
N LEU A 29 0.06 6.97 -4.73
CA LEU A 29 -1.33 7.42 -4.59
C LEU A 29 -2.33 6.68 -5.49
N LYS A 30 -1.86 5.83 -6.41
CA LYS A 30 -2.71 5.03 -7.30
C LYS A 30 -3.71 4.17 -6.52
N GLY A 31 -3.34 3.76 -5.31
CA GLY A 31 -4.11 2.84 -4.50
C GLY A 31 -4.18 1.45 -5.13
N PHE A 32 -5.19 0.69 -4.74
CA PHE A 32 -5.44 -0.67 -5.22
C PHE A 32 -6.85 -0.77 -5.81
N GLU A 33 -7.00 -1.53 -6.91
CA GLU A 33 -8.32 -1.85 -7.47
C GLU A 33 -9.07 -2.84 -6.58
N ASP A 34 -8.38 -3.86 -6.06
CA ASP A 34 -8.88 -4.82 -5.08
C ASP A 34 -7.96 -4.83 -3.83
N PRO A 35 -8.48 -4.50 -2.64
CA PRO A 35 -7.73 -4.63 -1.39
C PRO A 35 -7.16 -6.03 -1.15
N ALA A 36 -7.84 -7.09 -1.60
CA ALA A 36 -7.38 -8.46 -1.43
C ALA A 36 -6.13 -8.76 -2.28
N ASP A 37 -6.07 -8.22 -3.50
CA ASP A 37 -4.89 -8.37 -4.36
C ASP A 37 -3.68 -7.63 -3.79
N SER A 38 -3.89 -6.45 -3.21
CA SER A 38 -2.82 -5.72 -2.52
C SER A 38 -2.21 -6.50 -1.35
N VAL A 39 -3.03 -7.23 -0.59
CA VAL A 39 -2.56 -8.10 0.50
C VAL A 39 -1.78 -9.29 -0.07
N ARG A 40 -2.26 -9.93 -1.15
CA ARG A 40 -1.57 -11.06 -1.79
C ARG A 40 -0.23 -10.66 -2.39
N GLU A 41 -0.14 -9.54 -3.09
CA GLU A 41 1.13 -9.03 -3.64
C GLU A 41 2.14 -8.76 -2.52
N THR A 42 1.68 -8.15 -1.42
CA THR A 42 2.54 -7.88 -0.26
C THR A 42 3.02 -9.18 0.40
N LEU A 43 2.13 -10.18 0.54
CA LEU A 43 2.49 -11.49 1.06
C LEU A 43 3.55 -12.17 0.22
N GLU A 44 3.41 -12.16 -1.11
CA GLU A 44 4.37 -12.77 -2.02
C GLU A 44 5.75 -12.10 -1.89
N ILE A 45 5.78 -10.77 -1.81
CA ILE A 45 7.03 -10.02 -1.58
C ILE A 45 7.68 -10.48 -0.27
N ILE A 46 6.92 -10.57 0.82
CA ILE A 46 7.46 -10.96 2.13
C ILE A 46 7.95 -12.41 2.11
N LYS A 47 7.15 -13.35 1.59
CA LYS A 47 7.46 -14.79 1.52
C LYS A 47 8.70 -15.08 0.68
N THR A 48 8.93 -14.30 -0.37
CA THR A 48 10.09 -14.47 -1.28
C THR A 48 11.28 -13.60 -0.91
N HIS A 49 11.15 -12.74 0.11
CA HIS A 49 12.19 -11.76 0.43
C HIS A 49 13.45 -12.46 1.00
N PRO A 50 14.65 -12.21 0.46
CA PRO A 50 15.88 -12.90 0.86
C PRO A 50 16.33 -12.63 2.31
N LEU A 51 15.76 -11.61 2.96
CA LEU A 51 16.01 -11.28 4.37
C LEU A 51 14.96 -11.85 5.33
N ILE A 52 13.91 -12.51 4.83
CA ILE A 52 12.92 -13.18 5.67
C ILE A 52 13.36 -14.64 5.84
N PRO A 53 13.56 -15.11 7.09
CA PRO A 53 13.89 -16.50 7.36
C PRO A 53 12.76 -17.44 6.93
N GLY A 54 13.11 -18.61 6.38
CA GLY A 54 12.14 -19.58 5.87
C GLY A 54 11.32 -20.32 6.94
N ASP A 55 11.62 -20.12 8.21
CA ASP A 55 10.88 -20.64 9.36
C ASP A 55 9.87 -19.62 9.94
N VAL A 56 9.71 -18.46 9.29
CA VAL A 56 8.72 -17.45 9.65
C VAL A 56 7.45 -17.62 8.82
N ASP A 57 6.34 -17.94 9.49
CA ASP A 57 5.03 -18.00 8.85
C ASP A 57 4.48 -16.60 8.55
N CYS A 58 3.89 -16.43 7.37
CA CYS A 58 3.29 -15.18 6.92
C CYS A 58 1.91 -15.43 6.32
N SER A 59 0.88 -14.90 6.98
CA SER A 59 -0.53 -15.04 6.61
C SER A 59 -1.17 -13.67 6.35
N GLY A 60 -2.17 -13.63 5.46
CA GLY A 60 -2.80 -12.41 4.97
C GLY A 60 -4.27 -12.32 5.35
N TYR A 61 -4.68 -11.12 5.76
CA TYR A 61 -6.01 -10.86 6.29
C TYR A 61 -6.58 -9.57 5.69
N LEU A 62 -7.90 -9.52 5.57
CA LEU A 62 -8.63 -8.31 5.23
C LEU A 62 -9.59 -7.95 6.36
N MET A 63 -9.54 -6.71 6.82
CA MET A 63 -10.43 -6.21 7.87
C MET A 63 -11.49 -5.28 7.28
N ASP A 64 -12.75 -5.56 7.59
CA ASP A 64 -13.85 -4.63 7.37
C ASP A 64 -13.72 -3.45 8.35
N PRO A 65 -13.49 -2.21 7.87
CA PRO A 65 -13.23 -1.06 8.73
C PRO A 65 -14.46 -0.57 9.52
N VAL A 66 -15.66 -1.03 9.16
CA VAL A 66 -16.91 -0.64 9.83
C VAL A 66 -17.32 -1.68 10.87
N THR A 67 -17.23 -2.96 10.52
CA THR A 67 -17.69 -4.06 11.38
C THR A 67 -16.58 -4.70 12.20
N GLY A 68 -15.32 -4.53 11.79
CA GLY A 68 -14.17 -5.20 12.39
C GLY A 68 -14.05 -6.69 12.04
N ARG A 69 -14.91 -7.21 11.15
CA ARG A 69 -14.81 -8.58 10.65
C ARG A 69 -13.46 -8.77 9.96
N ILE A 70 -12.80 -9.90 10.23
CA ILE A 70 -11.55 -10.29 9.59
C ILE A 70 -11.83 -11.47 8.68
N ASP A 71 -11.56 -11.29 7.40
CA ASP A 71 -11.62 -12.31 6.37
C ASP A 71 -10.19 -12.82 6.12
N VAL A 72 -9.99 -14.14 6.20
CA VAL A 72 -8.69 -14.79 5.95
C VAL A 72 -8.50 -14.93 4.44
N LEU A 73 -7.38 -14.44 3.91
CA LEU A 73 -7.08 -14.49 2.48
C LEU A 73 -6.09 -15.60 2.11
N GLU A 74 -5.05 -15.77 2.93
CA GLU A 74 -4.02 -16.80 2.78
C GLU A 74 -3.44 -17.15 4.16
N GLU A 75 -3.21 -18.44 4.41
CA GLU A 75 -2.50 -18.95 5.60
C GLU A 75 -1.01 -19.19 5.31
#